data_AF-A0A502DNF1-F1
#
_entry.id   AF-A0A502DNF1-F1
#
_cell.length_a   1.000
_cell.length_b   1.000
_cell.length_c   1.000
_cell.angle_alpha   90.00
_cell.angle_beta   90.00
_cell.angle_gamma   90.00
#
_symmetry.space_group_name_H-M   'P 1'
#
loop_
_entity.id
_entity.type
_entity.pdbx_description
1 polymer ?
#
loop_
_entity_poly.entity_id
_entity_poly.type
_entity_poly.pdbx_seq_one_letter_code
_entity_poly.pdbx_strand_id
1 'polypeptide(L)'
;MSAPKSQGRQVIEAALTRWTIAVLGLVAIATATIFPWFSVQAVDGSADMAGWGAWRTTGDVDASLRPLPLGVLVYLSAGLMVASAVRRAFGVAVVGAMATFAAAILPFMITRTVDRRLPGGGAVAVEVAAAPLMLLGIGFAATIVCWIGYARCVLRPPPRAEA
;
A
#
# COMPACT_ATOMS: atom_id res chain seq x y z
N MET A 1 -41.36 15.26 19.89
CA MET A 1 -40.64 14.05 19.46
C MET A 1 -39.78 14.39 18.23
N SER A 2 -38.54 14.84 18.45
CA SER A 2 -37.63 15.24 17.36
C SER A 2 -36.23 14.66 17.60
N ALA A 3 -36.10 13.36 17.42
CA ALA A 3 -34.80 12.73 17.20
C ALA A 3 -34.83 11.88 15.91
N PRO A 4 -34.55 12.50 14.73
CA PRO A 4 -34.12 11.68 13.58
C PRO A 4 -32.88 12.21 12.82
N LYS A 5 -32.47 13.49 13.00
CA LYS A 5 -31.41 14.09 12.16
C LYS A 5 -29.98 13.64 12.50
N SER A 6 -29.67 13.40 13.77
CA SER A 6 -28.32 13.03 14.21
C SER A 6 -27.95 11.59 13.82
N GLN A 7 -28.90 10.66 13.92
CA GLN A 7 -28.70 9.25 13.60
C GLN A 7 -28.49 9.02 12.10
N GLY A 8 -29.25 9.70 11.24
CA GLY A 8 -29.07 9.62 9.78
C GLY A 8 -27.70 10.12 9.31
N ARG A 9 -27.17 11.18 9.92
CA ARG A 9 -25.86 11.74 9.59
C ARG A 9 -24.71 10.78 9.92
N GLN A 10 -24.77 10.10 11.08
CA GLN A 10 -23.75 9.12 11.47
C GLN A 10 -23.70 7.91 10.52
N VAL A 11 -24.85 7.46 10.02
CA VAL A 11 -24.92 6.33 9.07
C VAL A 11 -24.26 6.70 7.73
N ILE A 12 -24.51 7.90 7.23
CA ILE A 12 -23.91 8.40 5.98
C ILE A 12 -22.39 8.58 6.15
N GLU A 13 -21.95 9.18 7.26
CA GLU A 13 -20.52 9.37 7.56
C GLU A 13 -19.76 8.04 7.65
N ALA A 14 -20.34 7.02 8.30
CA ALA A 14 -19.75 5.68 8.37
C ALA A 14 -19.72 4.97 7.01
N ALA A 15 -20.76 5.14 6.19
CA ALA A 15 -20.83 4.56 4.85
C ALA A 15 -19.76 5.17 3.92
N LEU A 16 -19.64 6.50 3.92
CA LEU A 16 -18.61 7.21 3.16
C LEU A 16 -17.21 6.78 3.61
N THR A 17 -16.95 6.80 4.92
CA THR A 17 -15.65 6.42 5.50
C THR A 17 -15.25 5.01 5.06
N ARG A 18 -16.18 4.05 5.13
CA ARG A 18 -15.96 2.67 4.68
C ARG A 18 -15.51 2.61 3.22
N TRP A 19 -16.24 3.26 2.33
CA TRP A 19 -15.96 3.19 0.89
C TRP A 19 -14.68 3.92 0.53
N THR A 20 -14.40 5.06 1.16
CA THR A 20 -13.13 5.78 0.98
C THR A 20 -11.93 4.90 1.37
N ILE A 21 -11.98 4.22 2.53
CA ILE A 21 -10.90 3.32 2.96
C ILE A 21 -10.76 2.13 2.00
N ALA A 22 -11.88 1.52 1.58
CA ALA A 22 -11.85 0.40 0.65
C ALA A 22 -11.23 0.80 -0.71
N VAL A 23 -11.59 1.97 -1.24
CA VAL A 23 -11.02 2.49 -2.49
C VAL A 23 -9.51 2.71 -2.34
N LEU A 24 -9.04 3.31 -1.24
CA LEU A 24 -7.61 3.49 -1.02
C LEU A 24 -6.84 2.17 -0.99
N GLY A 25 -7.43 1.13 -0.40
CA GLY A 25 -6.82 -0.22 -0.40
C GLY A 25 -6.79 -0.87 -1.77
N LEU A 26 -7.86 -0.73 -2.55
CA LEU A 26 -7.88 -1.21 -3.93
C LEU A 26 -6.87 -0.47 -4.81
N VAL A 27 -6.71 0.84 -4.61
CA VAL A 27 -5.68 1.64 -5.30
C VAL A 27 -4.28 1.14 -4.91
N ALA A 28 -4.02 0.87 -3.63
CA ALA A 28 -2.73 0.29 -3.21
C ALA A 28 -2.44 -1.06 -3.89
N ILE A 29 -3.45 -1.95 -3.96
CA ILE A 29 -3.34 -3.25 -4.64
C ILE A 29 -3.04 -3.05 -6.13
N ALA A 30 -3.79 -2.18 -6.81
CA ALA A 30 -3.57 -1.89 -8.22
C ALA A 30 -2.15 -1.33 -8.47
N THR A 31 -1.69 -0.39 -7.62
CA THR A 31 -0.34 0.17 -7.71
C THR A 31 0.73 -0.91 -7.57
N ALA A 32 0.59 -1.80 -6.59
CA ALA A 32 1.53 -2.91 -6.36
C ALA A 32 1.56 -3.91 -7.53
N THR A 33 0.47 -4.03 -8.29
CA THR A 33 0.34 -4.96 -9.41
C THR A 33 0.92 -4.38 -10.71
N ILE A 34 0.62 -3.11 -10.98
CA ILE A 34 0.80 -2.49 -12.30
C ILE A 34 2.20 -1.86 -12.43
N PHE A 35 2.68 -1.19 -11.39
CA PHE A 35 3.90 -0.41 -11.48
C PHE A 35 5.14 -1.24 -11.12
N PRO A 36 6.31 -0.91 -11.71
CA PRO A 36 7.57 -1.56 -11.38
C PRO A 36 8.00 -1.21 -9.95
N TRP A 37 8.60 -2.20 -9.28
CA TRP A 37 9.12 -2.09 -7.91
C TRP A 37 10.60 -1.73 -7.88
N PHE A 38 11.36 -2.29 -8.82
CA PHE A 38 12.76 -1.95 -9.05
C PHE A 38 12.99 -1.83 -10.55
N SER A 39 13.91 -0.96 -10.93
CA SER A 39 14.34 -0.74 -12.30
C SER A 39 15.85 -0.76 -12.38
N VAL A 40 16.36 -1.22 -13.51
CA VAL A 40 17.78 -1.35 -13.82
C VAL A 40 18.01 -0.71 -15.18
N GLN A 41 19.02 0.17 -15.26
CA GLN A 41 19.48 0.76 -16.51
C GLN A 41 20.95 0.40 -16.75
N ALA A 42 21.22 -0.23 -17.87
CA ALA A 42 22.55 -0.54 -18.38
C ALA A 42 22.77 0.17 -19.73
N VAL A 43 24.03 0.17 -20.21
CA VAL A 43 24.38 0.80 -21.49
C VAL A 43 23.64 0.15 -22.66
N ASP A 44 23.47 -1.18 -22.61
CA ASP A 44 22.92 -1.99 -23.70
C ASP A 44 21.52 -2.58 -23.40
N GLY A 45 20.88 -2.15 -22.30
CA GLY A 45 19.58 -2.69 -21.92
C GLY A 45 18.97 -2.12 -20.63
N SER A 46 17.72 -2.50 -20.37
CA SER A 46 16.99 -2.16 -19.14
C SER A 46 16.21 -3.36 -18.62
N ALA A 47 15.93 -3.37 -17.32
CA ALA A 47 15.09 -4.38 -16.70
C ALA A 47 14.20 -3.80 -15.60
N ASP A 48 12.93 -4.21 -15.58
CA ASP A 48 11.95 -3.79 -14.58
C ASP A 48 11.40 -5.00 -13.82
N MET A 49 11.31 -4.88 -12.49
CA MET A 49 10.74 -5.93 -11.63
C MET A 49 9.29 -5.64 -11.28
N ALA A 50 8.39 -6.58 -11.59
CA ALA A 50 7.02 -6.56 -11.10
C ALA A 50 6.94 -6.88 -9.60
N GLY A 51 5.83 -6.54 -8.95
CA GLY A 51 5.63 -6.80 -7.51
C GLY A 51 5.73 -8.27 -7.09
N TRP A 52 5.58 -9.21 -8.02
CA TRP A 52 5.74 -10.65 -7.79
C TRP A 52 7.20 -11.13 -7.89
N GLY A 53 8.15 -10.23 -8.15
CA GLY A 53 9.56 -10.55 -8.31
C GLY A 53 9.97 -10.97 -9.72
N ALA A 54 9.05 -10.99 -10.68
CA ALA A 54 9.37 -11.30 -12.07
C ALA A 54 10.03 -10.09 -12.75
N TRP A 55 11.18 -10.31 -13.38
CA TRP A 55 11.89 -9.31 -14.16
C TRP A 55 11.47 -9.36 -15.63
N ARG A 56 11.25 -8.19 -16.22
CA ARG A 56 11.10 -8.01 -17.66
C ARG A 56 12.32 -7.28 -18.18
N THR A 57 13.08 -7.91 -19.07
CA THR A 57 14.31 -7.38 -19.63
C THR A 57 14.09 -6.88 -21.06
N THR A 58 14.80 -5.83 -21.45
CA THR A 58 14.89 -5.31 -22.81
C THR A 58 16.35 -5.07 -23.13
N GLY A 59 16.91 -5.73 -24.15
CA GLY A 59 18.34 -5.67 -24.44
C GLY A 59 19.17 -6.62 -23.56
N ASP A 60 20.48 -6.41 -23.55
CA ASP A 60 21.41 -7.26 -22.79
C ASP A 60 21.66 -6.65 -21.40
N VAL A 61 21.31 -7.40 -20.36
CA VAL A 61 21.49 -6.99 -18.97
C VAL A 61 22.31 -8.07 -18.29
N ASP A 62 23.62 -7.84 -18.22
CA ASP A 62 24.61 -8.81 -17.75
C ASP A 62 24.68 -8.83 -16.20
N ALA A 63 23.51 -8.98 -15.55
CA ALA A 63 23.33 -8.95 -14.10
C ALA A 63 22.44 -10.11 -13.62
N SER A 64 22.87 -10.81 -12.56
CA SER A 64 22.03 -11.82 -11.91
C SER A 64 21.00 -11.15 -10.99
N LEU A 65 19.83 -10.81 -11.52
CA LEU A 65 18.76 -10.13 -10.78
C LEU A 65 17.98 -11.09 -9.89
N ARG A 66 17.84 -10.77 -8.60
CA ARG A 66 17.11 -11.63 -7.65
C ARG A 66 15.61 -11.30 -7.67
N PRO A 67 14.72 -12.31 -7.73
CA PRO A 67 13.29 -12.08 -7.59
C PRO A 67 12.93 -11.80 -6.13
N LEU A 68 12.17 -10.73 -5.87
CA LEU A 68 11.61 -10.43 -4.55
C LEU A 68 10.10 -10.13 -4.66
N PRO A 69 9.22 -11.01 -4.15
CA PRO A 69 7.77 -10.86 -4.29
C PRO A 69 7.17 -9.91 -3.24
N LEU A 70 7.68 -8.67 -3.16
CA LEU A 70 7.27 -7.69 -2.15
C LEU A 70 5.81 -7.24 -2.28
N GLY A 71 5.24 -7.34 -3.48
CA GLY A 71 3.83 -7.06 -3.73
C GLY A 71 2.90 -7.90 -2.86
N VAL A 72 3.28 -9.14 -2.51
CA VAL A 72 2.49 -10.03 -1.64
C VAL A 72 2.18 -9.38 -0.30
N LEU A 73 3.14 -8.65 0.28
CA LEU A 73 2.95 -7.96 1.55
C LEU A 73 1.89 -6.85 1.43
N VAL A 74 1.84 -6.17 0.30
CA VAL A 74 0.81 -5.16 0.00
C VAL A 74 -0.55 -5.84 -0.19
N TYR A 75 -0.63 -6.95 -0.93
CA TYR A 75 -1.91 -7.68 -1.07
C TYR A 75 -2.48 -8.10 0.27
N LEU A 76 -1.65 -8.62 1.17
CA LEU A 76 -2.09 -9.06 2.50
C LEU A 76 -2.53 -7.88 3.37
N SER A 77 -1.71 -6.83 3.46
CA SER A 77 -1.99 -5.67 4.32
C SER A 77 -3.12 -4.79 3.79
N ALA A 78 -3.12 -4.46 2.49
CA ALA A 78 -4.19 -3.70 1.87
C ALA A 78 -5.47 -4.53 1.75
N GLY A 79 -5.38 -5.84 1.52
CA GLY A 79 -6.51 -6.76 1.54
C GLY A 79 -7.19 -6.81 2.92
N LEU A 80 -6.40 -6.88 4.00
CA LEU A 80 -6.90 -6.76 5.36
C LEU A 80 -7.61 -5.41 5.59
N MET A 81 -7.03 -4.32 5.12
CA MET A 81 -7.62 -2.99 5.21
C MET A 81 -8.98 -2.92 4.50
N VAL A 82 -9.08 -3.42 3.26
CA VAL A 82 -10.33 -3.46 2.48
C VAL A 82 -11.37 -4.33 3.18
N ALA A 83 -11.02 -5.56 3.55
CA ALA A 83 -11.94 -6.49 4.21
C ALA A 83 -12.48 -5.92 5.53
N SER A 84 -11.61 -5.27 6.31
CA SER A 84 -11.98 -4.66 7.59
C SER A 84 -12.86 -3.44 7.41
N ALA A 85 -12.58 -2.60 6.40
CA ALA A 85 -13.42 -1.46 6.07
C ALA A 85 -14.83 -1.92 5.67
N VAL A 86 -14.94 -2.91 4.78
CA VAL A 86 -16.24 -3.45 4.33
C VAL A 86 -17.08 -3.94 5.53
N ARG A 87 -16.42 -4.60 6.49
CA ARG A 87 -17.00 -5.10 7.75
C ARG A 87 -17.17 -4.03 8.84
N ARG A 88 -16.82 -2.77 8.58
CA ARG A 88 -16.86 -1.64 9.54
C ARG A 88 -15.95 -1.83 10.76
N ALA A 89 -14.94 -2.69 10.68
CA ALA A 89 -13.93 -2.89 11.70
C ALA A 89 -12.79 -1.85 11.53
N PHE A 90 -13.10 -0.56 11.74
CA PHE A 90 -12.20 0.54 11.40
C PHE A 90 -10.84 0.50 12.12
N GLY A 91 -10.78 0.00 13.35
CA GLY A 91 -9.50 -0.17 14.07
C GLY A 91 -8.55 -1.14 13.37
N VAL A 92 -9.09 -2.26 12.84
CA VAL A 92 -8.31 -3.23 12.07
C VAL A 92 -7.91 -2.66 10.71
N ALA A 93 -8.76 -1.82 10.11
CA ALA A 93 -8.43 -1.12 8.87
C ALA A 93 -7.23 -0.16 9.05
N VAL A 94 -7.09 0.50 10.21
CA VAL A 94 -5.90 1.30 10.55
C VAL A 94 -4.64 0.42 10.56
N VAL A 95 -4.71 -0.75 11.21
CA VAL A 95 -3.57 -1.69 11.27
C VAL A 95 -3.14 -2.12 9.87
N GLY A 96 -4.10 -2.46 9.00
CA GLY A 96 -3.83 -2.78 7.59
C GLY A 96 -3.17 -1.64 6.83
N ALA A 97 -3.62 -0.39 7.05
CA ALA A 97 -3.03 0.80 6.43
C ALA A 97 -1.56 1.01 6.88
N MET A 98 -1.29 0.90 8.18
CA MET A 98 0.06 1.04 8.73
C MET A 98 0.99 -0.07 8.23
N ALA A 99 0.49 -1.30 8.14
CA ALA A 99 1.24 -2.42 7.58
C ALA A 99 1.55 -2.21 6.09
N THR A 100 0.61 -1.65 5.33
CA THR A 100 0.82 -1.29 3.92
C THR A 100 1.91 -0.23 3.77
N PHE A 101 1.87 0.80 4.63
CA PHE A 101 2.90 1.83 4.68
C PHE A 101 4.28 1.26 5.02
N ALA A 102 4.37 0.39 6.03
CA ALA A 102 5.61 -0.28 6.41
C ALA A 102 6.15 -1.18 5.28
N ALA A 103 5.27 -1.91 4.58
CA ALA A 103 5.66 -2.74 3.44
C ALA A 103 6.25 -1.90 2.29
N ALA A 104 5.77 -0.66 2.10
CA ALA A 104 6.30 0.26 1.09
C ALA A 104 7.71 0.79 1.42
N ILE A 105 8.16 0.71 2.68
CA ILE A 105 9.52 1.10 3.08
C ILE A 105 10.54 0.00 2.75
N LEU A 106 10.14 -1.27 2.80
CA LEU A 106 11.04 -2.41 2.62
C LEU A 106 11.91 -2.35 1.35
N PRO A 107 11.40 -1.98 0.16
CA PRO A 107 12.21 -1.86 -1.06
C PRO A 107 13.44 -0.98 -0.89
N PHE A 108 13.30 0.14 -0.16
CA PHE A 108 14.40 1.08 0.10
C PHE A 108 15.46 0.52 1.05
N MET A 109 15.08 -0.41 1.93
CA MET A 109 16.01 -1.05 2.86
C MET A 109 16.79 -2.20 2.23
N ILE A 110 16.19 -2.88 1.25
CA ILE A 110 16.72 -4.12 0.68
C ILE A 110 17.28 -3.97 -0.74
N THR A 111 17.41 -2.75 -1.27
CA THR A 111 17.96 -2.48 -2.61
C THR A 111 19.31 -3.20 -2.82
N ARG A 112 20.19 -3.20 -1.81
CA ARG A 112 21.49 -3.89 -1.86
C ARG A 112 21.40 -5.41 -1.96
N THR A 113 20.26 -6.00 -1.59
CA THR A 113 20.01 -7.46 -1.68
C THR A 113 19.49 -7.88 -3.06
N VAL A 114 18.95 -6.92 -3.82
CA VAL A 114 18.50 -7.13 -5.21
C VAL A 114 19.69 -7.15 -6.17
N ASP A 115 20.73 -6.37 -5.85
CA ASP A 115 21.98 -6.32 -6.59
C ASP A 115 22.89 -7.52 -6.25
N ARG A 116 23.23 -8.34 -7.24
CA ARG A 116 24.34 -9.31 -7.16
C ARG A 116 25.37 -8.94 -8.22
N ARG A 117 26.57 -8.58 -7.76
CA ARG A 117 27.76 -8.47 -8.59
C ARG A 117 28.15 -9.87 -9.11
N LEU A 118 28.06 -10.08 -10.42
CA LEU A 118 28.67 -11.24 -11.06
C LEU A 118 30.21 -11.10 -10.98
N PRO A 119 30.96 -12.14 -10.60
CA PRO A 119 32.41 -12.11 -10.74
C PRO A 119 32.78 -12.01 -12.22
N GLY A 120 33.29 -10.86 -12.64
CA GLY A 120 33.64 -10.55 -14.03
C GLY A 120 32.66 -9.67 -14.81
N GLY A 121 31.47 -9.37 -14.24
CA GLY A 121 30.47 -8.49 -14.84
C GLY A 121 30.44 -7.09 -14.20
N GLY A 122 30.03 -6.08 -14.96
CA GLY A 122 29.81 -4.72 -14.45
C GLY A 122 28.66 -4.71 -13.45
N ALA A 123 28.85 -4.09 -12.28
CA ALA A 123 27.76 -3.87 -11.34
C ALA A 123 26.75 -2.90 -11.97
N VAL A 124 25.50 -3.30 -12.12
CA VAL A 124 24.44 -2.44 -12.67
C VAL A 124 23.65 -1.82 -11.52
N ALA A 125 23.46 -0.51 -11.54
CA ALA A 125 22.72 0.19 -10.50
C ALA A 125 21.25 -0.23 -10.52
N VAL A 126 20.81 -0.91 -9.45
CA VAL A 126 19.40 -1.21 -9.20
C VAL A 126 18.79 -0.06 -8.41
N GLU A 127 17.73 0.53 -8.95
CA GLU A 127 17.00 1.62 -8.31
C GLU A 127 15.60 1.20 -7.89
N VAL A 128 15.07 1.83 -6.84
CA VAL A 128 13.67 1.67 -6.43
C VAL A 128 12.81 2.43 -7.43
N ALA A 129 11.88 1.74 -8.07
CA ALA A 129 11.05 2.32 -9.12
C ALA A 129 9.78 2.98 -8.55
N ALA A 130 8.78 3.24 -9.40
CA ALA A 130 7.62 4.07 -9.04
C ALA A 130 6.70 3.45 -7.97
N ALA A 131 6.54 2.12 -7.94
CA ALA A 131 5.52 1.48 -7.09
C ALA A 131 5.73 1.77 -5.58
N PRO A 132 6.93 1.60 -5.00
CA PRO A 132 7.14 1.82 -3.57
C PRO A 132 6.92 3.27 -3.15
N LEU A 133 7.32 4.24 -3.98
CA LEU A 133 7.11 5.65 -3.70
C LEU A 133 5.61 6.01 -3.71
N MET A 134 4.86 5.51 -4.70
CA MET A 134 3.41 5.70 -4.74
C MET A 134 2.72 5.03 -3.55
N LEU A 135 3.15 3.81 -3.18
CA LEU A 135 2.61 3.07 -2.04
C LEU A 135 2.91 3.76 -0.70
N LEU A 136 4.04 4.44 -0.54
CA LEU A 136 4.31 5.27 0.63
C LEU A 136 3.27 6.39 0.76
N GLY A 137 3.02 7.12 -0.33
CA GLY A 137 2.01 8.19 -0.36
C GLY A 137 0.60 7.66 -0.06
N ILE A 138 0.20 6.56 -0.72
CA ILE A 138 -1.11 5.93 -0.52
C ILE A 138 -1.23 5.39 0.91
N GLY A 139 -0.23 4.68 1.42
CA GLY A 139 -0.24 4.09 2.75
C GLY A 139 -0.31 5.14 3.86
N PHE A 140 0.41 6.26 3.69
CA PHE A 140 0.33 7.39 4.62
C PHE A 140 -1.06 8.03 4.61
N ALA A 141 -1.59 8.34 3.43
CA ALA A 141 -2.93 8.91 3.30
C ALA A 141 -4.01 7.96 3.86
N ALA A 142 -3.91 6.66 3.57
CA ALA A 142 -4.80 5.64 4.11
C ALA A 142 -4.72 5.56 5.63
N THR A 143 -3.52 5.65 6.22
CA THR A 143 -3.35 5.65 7.68
C THR A 143 -4.08 6.83 8.32
N ILE A 144 -3.93 8.04 7.76
CA ILE A 144 -4.64 9.23 8.24
C ILE A 144 -6.16 9.06 8.12
N VAL A 145 -6.65 8.63 6.95
CA VAL A 145 -8.08 8.47 6.69
C VAL A 145 -8.69 7.41 7.59
N CYS A 146 -8.03 6.26 7.75
CA CYS A 146 -8.45 5.19 8.66
C CYS A 146 -8.49 5.69 10.10
N TRP A 147 -7.49 6.45 10.54
CA TRP A 147 -7.45 7.00 11.90
C TRP A 147 -8.60 7.97 12.16
N ILE A 148 -8.84 8.91 11.24
CA ILE A 148 -9.97 9.84 11.32
C ILE A 148 -11.30 9.08 11.34
N GLY A 149 -11.43 8.06 10.48
CA GLY A 149 -12.61 7.20 10.42
C GLY A 149 -12.86 6.47 11.74
N TYR A 150 -11.82 5.87 12.32
CA TYR A 150 -11.87 5.21 13.61
C TYR A 150 -12.25 6.17 14.74
N ALA A 151 -11.61 7.34 14.82
CA ALA A 151 -11.91 8.35 15.83
C ALA A 151 -13.36 8.85 15.74
N ARG A 152 -13.88 9.06 14.53
CA ARG A 152 -15.25 9.57 14.32
C ARG A 152 -16.33 8.51 14.51
N CYS A 153 -16.09 7.28 14.06
CA CYS A 153 -17.11 6.23 14.01
C CYS A 153 -17.10 5.31 15.24
N VAL A 154 -15.98 5.23 15.97
CA VAL A 154 -15.82 4.29 17.10
C VAL A 154 -15.56 5.02 18.41
N LEU A 155 -14.64 6.00 18.43
CA LEU A 155 -14.25 6.67 19.68
C LEU A 155 -15.17 7.82 20.08
N ARG A 156 -15.99 8.34 19.15
CA ARG A 156 -16.87 9.47 19.45
C ARG A 156 -17.96 9.04 20.45
N PRO A 157 -18.12 9.72 21.59
CA PRO A 157 -19.17 9.38 22.55
C PRO A 157 -20.55 9.45 21.91
N PRO A 158 -21.49 8.56 22.27
CA PRO A 158 -22.88 8.73 21.86
C PRO A 158 -23.41 10.07 22.39
N PRO A 159 -24.26 10.77 21.63
CA PRO A 159 -24.85 12.03 22.10
C PRO A 159 -25.54 11.79 23.44
N ARG A 160 -25.23 12.62 24.44
CA ARG A 160 -25.85 12.54 25.76
C ARG A 160 -27.36 12.67 25.55
N ALA A 161 -28.12 11.69 26.01
CA ALA A 161 -29.55 11.87 26.17
C ALA A 161 -29.71 13.03 27.16
N GLU A 162 -30.26 14.14 26.69
CA GLU A 162 -30.57 15.29 27.52
C GLU A 162 -31.43 14.81 28.70
N ALA A 163 -30.92 15.03 29.92
CA ALA A 163 -31.61 14.82 31.18
C ALA A 163 -32.34 16.10 31.58
#